data_AF-A0A117MS69-F1
#
_entry.id   AF-A0A117MS69-F1
#
_cell.length_a   1.000
_cell.length_b   1.000
_cell.length_c   1.000
_cell.angle_alpha   90.00
_cell.angle_beta   90.00
_cell.angle_gamma   90.00
#
_symmetry.space_group_name_H-M   'P 1'
#
loop_
_entity.id
_entity.type
_entity.pdbx_description
1 polymer ?
#
loop_
_entity_poly.entity_id
_entity_poly.type
_entity_poly.pdbx_seq_one_letter_code
_entity_poly.pdbx_strand_id
1 'polypeptide(L)'
;MAIRLTKTPAQPGLFLWVSITLLWGTVFFFTSAFMLGVASRQLSMGFFELPGSDLFRVYGFHIPVLLLFALMAMMVKNVLDPKGEKQMQRQKSVVDGRRERYFVSFAGSMATSFFFTALTATTFIWSSGFTGLRVDLPPAVIVTAAVFNIAAGLAASMFVGIIFMITKVGRK
;
A
#
# COMPACT_ATOMS: atom_id res chain seq x y z
N MET A 1 15.22 33.71 5.60
CA MET A 1 16.35 32.79 5.87
C MET A 1 16.17 31.56 4.97
N ALA A 2 16.88 31.51 3.84
CA ALA A 2 16.76 30.40 2.88
C ALA A 2 17.49 29.17 3.43
N ILE A 3 16.76 28.08 3.67
CA ILE A 3 17.35 26.79 4.04
C ILE A 3 18.11 26.31 2.79
N ARG A 4 19.43 26.45 2.77
CA ARG A 4 20.29 25.83 1.75
C ARG A 4 20.19 24.31 1.91
N LEU A 5 19.45 23.67 1.01
CA LEU A 5 19.47 22.22 0.83
C LEU A 5 20.82 21.83 0.19
N THR A 6 21.83 21.57 1.03
CA THR A 6 23.18 21.14 0.62
C THR A 6 23.27 19.66 0.26
N LYS A 7 22.21 18.87 0.44
CA LYS A 7 22.19 17.47 0.00
C LYS A 7 21.41 17.36 -1.30
N THR A 8 22.12 17.13 -2.40
CA THR A 8 21.56 16.59 -3.63
C THR A 8 20.68 15.41 -3.24
N PRO A 9 19.42 15.37 -3.68
CA PRO A 9 18.54 14.27 -3.31
C PRO A 9 19.11 12.94 -3.80
N ALA A 10 19.70 12.17 -2.89
CA ALA A 10 20.22 10.85 -3.19
C ALA A 10 19.04 9.91 -3.41
N GLN A 11 19.18 8.99 -4.37
CA GLN A 11 18.21 7.91 -4.53
C GLN A 11 18.09 7.15 -3.20
N PRO A 12 16.87 6.77 -2.77
CA PRO A 12 16.67 6.03 -1.53
C PRO A 12 17.48 4.72 -1.61
N GLY A 13 18.36 4.52 -0.64
CA GLY A 13 19.16 3.30 -0.55
C GLY A 13 18.26 2.05 -0.43
N LEU A 14 18.80 0.90 -0.80
CA LEU A 14 18.08 -0.39 -0.79
C LEU A 14 17.35 -0.64 0.53
N PHE A 15 18.03 -0.40 1.66
CA PHE A 15 17.44 -0.56 2.98
C PHE A 15 16.19 0.29 3.17
N LEU A 16 16.27 1.60 2.91
CA LEU A 16 15.14 2.51 3.06
C LEU A 16 13.98 2.13 2.13
N TRP A 17 14.28 1.72 0.90
CA TRP A 17 13.27 1.24 -0.05
C TRP A 17 12.53 0.01 0.48
N VAL A 18 13.28 -1.02 0.88
CA VAL A 18 12.70 -2.26 1.43
C VAL A 18 11.92 -1.97 2.71
N SER A 19 12.44 -1.14 3.62
CA SER A 19 11.72 -0.77 4.85
C SER A 19 10.41 -0.06 4.57
N ILE A 20 10.37 0.88 3.61
CA ILE A 20 9.13 1.57 3.22
C ILE A 20 8.15 0.58 2.59
N THR A 21 8.61 -0.30 1.69
CA THR A 21 7.74 -1.30 1.07
C THR A 21 7.18 -2.28 2.09
N LEU A 22 8.00 -2.75 3.04
CA LEU A 22 7.52 -3.61 4.13
C LEU A 22 6.54 -2.88 5.03
N LEU A 23 6.81 -1.63 5.42
CA LEU A 23 5.92 -0.86 6.27
C LEU A 23 4.53 -0.70 5.62
N TRP A 24 4.48 -0.22 4.39
CA TRP A 24 3.21 -0.03 3.68
C TRP A 24 2.57 -1.36 3.30
N GLY A 25 3.35 -2.34 2.86
CA GLY A 25 2.86 -3.69 2.55
C GLY A 25 2.22 -4.36 3.77
N THR A 26 2.77 -4.18 4.97
CA THR A 26 2.17 -4.62 6.23
C THR A 26 0.80 -3.97 6.44
N VAL A 27 0.74 -2.64 6.36
CA VAL A 27 -0.52 -1.90 6.55
C VAL A 27 -1.57 -2.39 5.56
N PHE A 28 -1.21 -2.47 4.28
CA PHE A 28 -2.12 -2.95 3.24
C PHE A 28 -2.53 -4.41 3.44
N PHE A 29 -1.65 -5.28 3.92
CA PHE A 29 -1.99 -6.67 4.20
C PHE A 29 -3.09 -6.76 5.27
N PHE A 30 -2.92 -6.07 6.40
CA PHE A 30 -3.91 -6.10 7.48
C PHE A 30 -5.23 -5.46 7.08
N THR A 31 -5.20 -4.31 6.39
CA THR A 31 -6.45 -3.69 5.93
C THR A 31 -7.15 -4.53 4.88
N SER A 32 -6.40 -5.14 3.95
CA SER A 32 -6.97 -6.05 2.94
C SER A 32 -7.56 -7.31 3.56
N ALA A 33 -6.87 -7.94 4.51
CA ALA A 33 -7.37 -9.11 5.23
C ALA A 33 -8.68 -8.78 5.96
N PHE A 34 -8.75 -7.62 6.62
CA PHE A 34 -9.98 -7.15 7.24
C PHE A 34 -11.11 -6.95 6.22
N MET A 35 -10.83 -6.27 5.09
CA MET A 35 -11.84 -6.02 4.06
C MET A 35 -12.30 -7.29 3.35
N LEU A 36 -11.44 -8.30 3.19
CA LEU A 36 -11.82 -9.62 2.68
C LEU A 36 -12.82 -10.31 3.62
N GLY A 37 -12.62 -10.21 4.94
CA GLY A 37 -13.57 -10.70 5.94
C GLY A 37 -14.91 -9.98 5.90
N VAL A 38 -14.90 -8.65 5.78
CA VAL A 38 -16.13 -7.87 5.64
C VAL A 38 -16.86 -8.23 4.35
N ALA A 39 -16.16 -8.30 3.22
CA ALA A 39 -16.75 -8.61 1.92
C ALA A 39 -17.33 -10.04 1.86
N SER A 40 -16.63 -11.03 2.41
CA SER A 40 -17.11 -12.42 2.44
C SER A 40 -18.39 -12.53 3.26
N ARG A 41 -18.46 -11.88 4.43
CA ARG A 41 -19.66 -11.84 5.26
C ARG A 41 -20.81 -11.09 4.61
N GLN A 42 -20.53 -9.96 3.98
CA GLN A 42 -21.56 -9.12 3.36
C GLN A 42 -22.19 -9.77 2.14
N LEU A 43 -21.40 -10.49 1.34
CA LEU A 43 -21.90 -11.22 0.18
C LEU A 43 -22.48 -12.59 0.54
N SER A 44 -22.26 -13.07 1.77
CA SER A 44 -22.51 -14.47 2.16
C SER A 44 -21.88 -15.47 1.17
N MET A 45 -20.71 -15.11 0.65
CA MET A 45 -19.97 -15.86 -0.36
C MET A 45 -18.55 -16.15 0.09
N GLY A 46 -18.04 -17.31 -0.32
CA GLY A 46 -16.75 -17.82 0.10
C GLY A 46 -16.72 -18.24 1.55
N PHE A 47 -15.57 -18.72 1.98
CA PHE A 47 -15.27 -19.07 3.35
C PHE A 47 -13.99 -18.35 3.75
N PHE A 48 -14.15 -17.20 4.40
CA PHE A 48 -13.04 -16.43 4.91
C PHE A 48 -13.40 -15.82 6.27
N GLU A 49 -12.95 -16.48 7.33
CA GLU A 49 -12.99 -15.95 8.68
C GLU A 49 -11.67 -15.26 8.99
N LEU A 50 -11.70 -14.10 9.66
CA LEU A 50 -10.47 -13.42 10.07
C LEU A 50 -9.68 -14.35 10.99
N PRO A 51 -8.53 -14.89 10.53
CA PRO A 51 -7.85 -15.95 11.23
C PRO A 51 -7.03 -15.32 12.36
N GLY A 52 -7.46 -15.38 13.61
CA GLY A 52 -6.81 -14.64 14.73
C GLY A 52 -5.27 -14.76 14.78
N SER A 53 -4.75 -15.84 15.37
CA SER A 53 -3.30 -16.10 15.44
C SER A 53 -2.70 -16.50 14.07
N ASP A 54 -3.53 -17.09 13.22
CA ASP A 54 -3.15 -17.55 11.89
C ASP A 54 -2.89 -16.40 10.90
N LEU A 55 -3.41 -15.19 11.14
CA LEU A 55 -3.10 -13.98 10.37
C LEU A 55 -1.61 -13.67 10.37
N PHE A 56 -0.93 -13.86 11.51
CA PHE A 56 0.52 -13.66 11.60
C PHE A 56 1.31 -14.75 10.88
N ARG A 57 0.80 -15.99 10.84
CA ARG A 57 1.41 -17.08 10.07
C ARG A 57 1.32 -16.79 8.58
N VAL A 58 0.14 -16.41 8.09
CA VAL A 58 -0.06 -16.00 6.69
C VAL A 58 0.77 -14.77 6.36
N TYR A 59 0.85 -13.80 7.26
CA TYR A 59 1.73 -12.64 7.10
C TYR A 59 3.21 -13.04 6.93
N GLY A 60 3.67 -14.08 7.64
CA GLY A 60 4.99 -14.67 7.45
C GLY A 60 5.24 -15.13 6.01
N PHE A 61 4.24 -15.73 5.36
CA PHE A 61 4.30 -16.06 3.92
C PHE A 61 4.21 -14.82 3.02
N HIS A 62 3.59 -13.75 3.49
CA HIS A 62 3.47 -12.49 2.75
C HIS A 62 4.79 -11.69 2.71
N ILE A 63 5.62 -11.78 3.74
CA ILE A 63 6.89 -11.04 3.81
C ILE A 63 7.81 -11.32 2.61
N PRO A 64 8.11 -12.59 2.23
CA PRO A 64 8.88 -12.88 1.02
C PRO A 64 8.26 -12.30 -0.25
N VAL A 65 6.94 -12.31 -0.36
CA VAL A 65 6.21 -11.73 -1.50
C VAL A 65 6.42 -10.21 -1.56
N LEU A 66 6.36 -9.53 -0.42
CA LEU A 66 6.65 -8.09 -0.32
C LEU A 66 8.11 -7.77 -0.66
N LEU A 67 9.06 -8.61 -0.24
CA LEU A 67 10.48 -8.44 -0.58
C LEU A 67 10.71 -8.59 -2.09
N LEU A 68 10.14 -9.62 -2.71
CA LEU A 68 10.21 -9.82 -4.16
C LEU A 68 9.59 -8.63 -4.90
N PHE A 69 8.43 -8.16 -4.44
CA PHE A 69 7.77 -6.99 -5.00
C PHE A 69 8.62 -5.72 -4.86
N ALA A 70 9.25 -5.50 -3.70
CA ALA A 70 10.14 -4.37 -3.46
C ALA A 70 11.31 -4.36 -4.46
N LEU A 71 11.96 -5.51 -4.65
CA LEU A 71 13.10 -5.65 -5.56
C LEU A 71 12.67 -5.46 -7.03
N MET A 72 11.54 -6.07 -7.44
CA MET A 72 10.97 -5.90 -8.78
C MET A 72 10.60 -4.45 -9.06
N ALA A 73 9.94 -3.77 -8.12
CA ALA A 73 9.58 -2.36 -8.25
C ALA A 73 10.83 -1.46 -8.36
N MET A 74 11.89 -1.78 -7.61
CA MET A 74 13.18 -1.09 -7.73
C MET A 74 13.82 -1.33 -9.11
N MET A 75 13.79 -2.57 -9.61
CA MET A 75 14.33 -2.91 -10.93
C MET A 75 13.59 -2.15 -12.03
N VAL A 76 12.26 -2.19 -12.04
CA VAL A 76 11.42 -1.45 -12.99
C VAL A 76 11.70 0.05 -12.90
N LYS A 77 11.82 0.59 -11.70
CA LYS A 77 12.18 2.01 -11.49
C LYS A 77 13.56 2.33 -12.06
N ASN A 78 14.57 1.48 -11.86
CA ASN A 78 15.91 1.69 -12.40
C ASN A 78 15.97 1.57 -13.92
N VAL A 79 15.10 0.76 -14.55
CA VAL A 79 14.98 0.67 -16.01
C VAL A 79 14.29 1.91 -16.59
N LEU A 80 13.23 2.41 -15.94
CA LEU A 80 12.40 3.51 -16.45
C LEU A 80 12.94 4.92 -16.10
N ASP A 81 13.77 5.01 -15.06
CA ASP A 81 14.42 6.25 -14.61
C ASP A 81 15.83 5.97 -14.07
N PRO A 82 16.77 5.50 -14.94
CA PRO A 82 18.11 5.09 -14.52
C PRO A 82 18.92 6.23 -13.88
N LYS A 83 18.71 7.46 -14.35
CA LYS A 83 19.36 8.66 -13.82
C LYS A 83 18.62 9.27 -12.60
N GLY A 84 17.42 8.78 -12.27
CA GLY A 84 16.62 9.30 -11.16
C GLY A 84 16.08 10.72 -11.39
N GLU A 85 16.07 11.20 -12.64
CA GLU A 85 15.74 12.58 -12.97
C GLU A 85 14.27 12.89 -12.65
N LYS A 86 13.36 11.93 -12.90
CA LYS A 86 11.94 12.09 -12.56
C LYS A 86 11.73 12.11 -11.05
N GLN A 87 12.49 11.31 -10.30
CA GLN A 87 12.43 11.31 -8.84
C GLN A 87 12.96 12.63 -8.25
N MET A 88 14.07 13.15 -8.77
CA MET A 88 14.63 14.44 -8.36
C MET A 88 13.68 15.60 -8.69
N GLN A 89 13.04 15.58 -9.87
CA GLN A 89 12.04 16.56 -10.26
C GLN A 89 10.82 16.54 -9.32
N ARG A 90 10.34 15.35 -8.93
CA ARG A 90 9.27 15.21 -7.92
C ARG A 90 9.69 15.75 -6.55
N GLN A 91 10.90 15.48 -6.10
CA GLN A 91 11.36 16.00 -4.81
C GLN A 91 11.54 17.52 -4.82
N LYS A 92 12.05 18.10 -5.92
CA LYS A 92 12.10 19.56 -6.09
C LYS A 92 10.70 20.16 -6.08
N SER A 93 9.75 19.61 -6.84
CA SER A 93 8.37 20.14 -6.87
C SER A 93 7.65 20.03 -5.51
N VAL A 94 7.98 19.01 -4.72
CA VAL A 94 7.51 18.81 -3.35
C VAL A 94 8.09 19.83 -2.37
N VAL A 95 9.36 20.21 -2.54
CA VAL A 95 10.01 21.27 -1.75
C VAL A 95 9.46 22.65 -2.14
N ASP A 96 9.19 22.86 -3.42
CA ASP A 96 8.64 24.11 -3.98
C ASP A 96 7.15 24.33 -3.66
N GLY A 97 6.57 23.58 -2.72
CA GLY A 97 5.19 23.76 -2.28
C GLY A 97 4.13 23.21 -3.23
N ARG A 98 4.49 22.62 -4.38
CA ARG A 98 3.53 21.98 -5.31
C ARG A 98 3.16 20.55 -4.89
N ARG A 99 3.19 20.25 -3.58
CA ARG A 99 2.97 18.90 -3.04
C ARG A 99 1.68 18.28 -3.54
N GLU A 100 0.57 19.01 -3.53
CA GLU A 100 -0.76 18.49 -3.84
C GLU A 100 -0.92 17.99 -5.29
N ARG A 101 -0.22 18.59 -6.27
CA ARG A 101 -0.26 18.14 -7.67
C ARG A 101 0.54 16.88 -7.96
N TYR A 102 1.51 16.53 -7.11
CA TYR A 102 2.46 15.44 -7.37
C TYR A 102 2.42 14.31 -6.33
N PHE A 103 1.77 14.49 -5.18
CA PHE A 103 1.91 13.53 -4.06
C PHE A 103 1.09 12.26 -4.19
N VAL A 104 -0.07 12.27 -4.83
CA VAL A 104 -0.90 11.06 -4.95
C VAL A 104 -1.68 11.12 -6.25
N SER A 105 -1.27 10.32 -7.25
CA SER A 105 -2.19 10.04 -8.35
C SER A 105 -3.36 9.26 -7.75
N PHE A 106 -4.57 9.83 -7.81
CA PHE A 106 -5.78 9.15 -7.35
C PHE A 106 -5.94 7.77 -7.99
N ALA A 107 -5.68 7.68 -9.30
CA ALA A 107 -5.64 6.41 -10.03
C ALA A 107 -4.55 5.47 -9.50
N GLY A 108 -3.35 6.00 -9.21
CA GLY A 108 -2.26 5.23 -8.61
C GLY A 108 -2.58 4.68 -7.23
N SER A 109 -3.24 5.46 -6.36
CA SER A 109 -3.69 4.98 -5.05
C SER A 109 -4.77 3.91 -5.16
N MET A 110 -5.73 4.07 -6.08
CA MET A 110 -6.75 3.04 -6.33
C MET A 110 -6.13 1.73 -6.82
N ALA A 111 -5.25 1.82 -7.81
CA ALA A 111 -4.55 0.65 -8.35
C ALA A 111 -3.71 -0.06 -7.28
N THR A 112 -3.04 0.72 -6.41
CA THR A 112 -2.24 0.18 -5.30
C THR A 112 -3.13 -0.57 -4.31
N SER A 113 -4.23 0.04 -3.84
CA SER A 113 -5.16 -0.61 -2.91
C SER A 113 -5.78 -1.88 -3.51
N PHE A 114 -6.16 -1.86 -4.78
CA PHE A 114 -6.69 -3.03 -5.47
C PHE A 114 -5.64 -4.13 -5.56
N PHE A 115 -4.43 -3.79 -6.03
CA PHE A 115 -3.33 -4.72 -6.19
C PHE A 115 -2.97 -5.42 -4.87
N PHE A 116 -2.82 -4.66 -3.78
CA PHE A 116 -2.51 -5.25 -2.48
C PHE A 116 -3.65 -6.11 -1.93
N THR A 117 -4.91 -5.78 -2.25
CA THR A 117 -6.05 -6.61 -1.86
C THR A 117 -6.02 -7.95 -2.58
N ALA A 118 -5.78 -7.94 -3.88
CA ALA A 118 -5.61 -9.16 -4.67
C ALA A 118 -4.38 -9.96 -4.19
N LEU A 119 -3.25 -9.31 -3.97
CA LEU A 119 -2.02 -9.96 -3.49
C LEU A 119 -2.22 -10.62 -2.12
N THR A 120 -2.95 -9.96 -1.23
CA THR A 120 -3.33 -10.51 0.08
C THR A 120 -4.23 -11.73 -0.09
N ALA A 121 -5.28 -11.64 -0.91
CA ALA A 121 -6.15 -12.78 -1.20
C ALA A 121 -5.38 -13.98 -1.77
N THR A 122 -4.50 -13.76 -2.75
CA THR A 122 -3.64 -14.80 -3.31
C THR A 122 -2.71 -15.41 -2.25
N THR A 123 -2.18 -14.59 -1.34
CA THR A 123 -1.34 -15.08 -0.23
C THR A 123 -2.13 -15.98 0.71
N PHE A 124 -3.38 -15.63 1.05
CA PHE A 124 -4.26 -16.48 1.84
C PHE A 124 -4.59 -17.80 1.14
N ILE A 125 -4.99 -17.74 -0.13
CA ILE A 125 -5.30 -18.94 -0.93
C ILE A 125 -4.08 -19.86 -1.01
N TRP A 126 -2.90 -19.30 -1.32
CA TRP A 126 -1.69 -20.10 -1.46
C TRP A 126 -1.19 -20.68 -0.14
N SER A 127 -1.16 -19.87 0.93
CA SER A 127 -0.73 -20.32 2.25
C SER A 127 -1.69 -21.32 2.90
N SER A 128 -2.97 -21.33 2.51
CA SER A 128 -3.99 -22.26 3.02
C SER A 128 -3.55 -23.74 2.89
N GLY A 129 -2.85 -24.09 1.81
CA GLY A 129 -2.32 -25.43 1.58
C GLY A 129 -1.22 -25.86 2.57
N PHE A 130 -0.60 -24.90 3.27
CA PHE A 130 0.47 -25.13 4.24
C PHE A 130 0.02 -24.91 5.68
N THR A 131 -0.97 -24.04 5.90
CA THR A 131 -1.47 -23.66 7.24
C THR A 131 -2.67 -24.48 7.68
N GLY A 132 -3.33 -25.21 6.76
CA GLY A 132 -4.57 -25.95 7.04
C GLY A 132 -5.80 -25.04 7.18
N LEU A 133 -5.66 -23.74 6.87
CA LEU A 133 -6.77 -22.80 6.85
C LEU A 133 -7.75 -23.18 5.73
N ARG A 134 -9.04 -23.11 6.02
CA ARG A 134 -10.07 -23.12 4.98
C ARG A 134 -10.20 -21.69 4.46
N VAL A 135 -9.79 -21.48 3.22
CA VAL A 135 -9.92 -20.20 2.52
C VAL A 135 -10.61 -20.48 1.18
N ASP A 136 -11.79 -19.92 1.02
CA ASP A 136 -12.47 -19.81 -0.26
C ASP A 136 -12.81 -18.35 -0.51
N LEU A 137 -12.13 -17.74 -1.49
CA LEU A 137 -12.27 -16.34 -1.83
C LEU A 137 -12.67 -16.21 -3.31
N PRO A 138 -13.98 -16.28 -3.61
CA PRO A 138 -14.47 -16.08 -4.96
C PRO A 138 -14.04 -14.70 -5.52
N PRO A 139 -13.88 -14.56 -6.85
CA PRO A 139 -13.47 -13.30 -7.46
C PRO A 139 -14.37 -12.10 -7.06
N ALA A 140 -15.67 -12.33 -6.88
CA ALA A 140 -16.61 -11.31 -6.41
C ALA A 140 -16.22 -10.75 -5.03
N VAL A 141 -15.83 -11.61 -4.09
CA VAL A 141 -15.37 -11.21 -2.75
C VAL A 141 -14.10 -10.37 -2.83
N ILE A 142 -13.14 -10.78 -3.67
CA ILE A 142 -11.87 -10.06 -3.85
C ILE A 142 -12.11 -8.67 -4.42
N VAL A 143 -12.95 -8.56 -5.45
CA VAL A 143 -13.30 -7.26 -6.08
C VAL A 143 -14.03 -6.36 -5.09
N THR A 144 -15.01 -6.88 -4.35
CA THR A 144 -15.73 -6.11 -3.34
C THR A 144 -14.81 -5.64 -2.21
N ALA A 145 -13.94 -6.50 -1.71
CA ALA A 145 -12.94 -6.14 -0.70
C ALA A 145 -12.00 -5.03 -1.22
N ALA A 146 -11.57 -5.11 -2.47
CA ALA A 146 -10.73 -4.09 -3.08
C ALA A 146 -11.43 -2.74 -3.18
N VAL A 147 -12.71 -2.72 -3.54
CA VAL A 147 -13.54 -1.50 -3.54
C VAL A 147 -13.66 -0.92 -2.14
N PHE A 148 -13.89 -1.75 -1.11
CA PHE A 148 -13.93 -1.27 0.28
C PHE A 148 -12.59 -0.71 0.74
N ASN A 149 -11.48 -1.34 0.34
CA ASN A 149 -10.14 -0.85 0.70
C ASN A 149 -9.82 0.48 0.02
N ILE A 150 -10.27 0.68 -1.23
CA ILE A 150 -10.20 1.98 -1.91
C ILE A 150 -11.03 3.02 -1.16
N ALA A 151 -12.29 2.71 -0.85
CA ALA A 151 -13.19 3.62 -0.14
C ALA A 151 -12.62 4.01 1.24
N ALA A 152 -12.06 3.06 1.98
CA ALA A 152 -11.40 3.30 3.25
C ALA A 152 -10.17 4.20 3.12
N GLY A 153 -9.33 3.99 2.10
CA GLY A 153 -8.17 4.84 1.82
C GLY A 153 -8.56 6.28 1.48
N LEU A 154 -9.65 6.47 0.73
CA LEU A 154 -10.20 7.78 0.41
C LEU A 154 -10.79 8.48 1.64
N ALA A 155 -11.59 7.76 2.44
CA ALA A 155 -12.14 8.28 3.68
C ALA A 155 -11.03 8.71 4.66
N ALA A 156 -9.99 7.89 4.82
CA ALA A 156 -8.82 8.24 5.65
C ALA A 156 -8.11 9.50 5.13
N SER A 157 -7.93 9.63 3.82
CA SER A 157 -7.30 10.81 3.20
C SER A 157 -8.13 12.08 3.42
N MET A 158 -9.45 12.00 3.29
CA MET A 158 -10.37 13.11 3.58
C MET A 158 -10.30 13.49 5.06
N PHE A 159 -10.30 12.51 5.96
CA PHE A 159 -10.24 12.75 7.40
C PHE A 159 -8.95 13.46 7.82
N VAL A 160 -7.80 13.02 7.29
CA VAL A 160 -6.51 13.70 7.51
C VAL A 160 -6.54 15.13 6.98
N GLY A 161 -7.14 15.35 5.79
CA GLY A 161 -7.34 16.69 5.23
C GLY A 161 -8.16 17.61 6.13
N ILE A 162 -9.26 17.09 6.72
CA ILE A 162 -10.09 17.82 7.68
C ILE A 162 -9.29 18.16 8.94
N ILE A 163 -8.50 17.22 9.48
CA ILE A 163 -7.66 17.48 10.65
C ILE A 163 -6.66 18.61 10.36
N PHE A 164 -6.00 18.61 9.21
CA PHE A 164 -5.07 19.68 8.84
C PHE A 164 -5.78 21.04 8.71
N MET A 165 -7.00 21.06 8.16
CA MET A 165 -7.80 22.28 8.09
C MET A 165 -8.14 22.83 9.49
N ILE A 166 -8.56 21.97 10.42
CA ILE A 166 -8.93 22.35 11.80
C ILE A 166 -7.69 22.81 12.58
N THR A 167 -6.60 22.04 12.52
CA THR A 167 -5.37 22.29 13.27
C THR A 167 -4.51 23.42 12.69
N LYS A 168 -4.89 23.96 11.52
CA LYS A 168 -4.12 24.99 10.77
C LYS A 168 -2.67 24.60 10.49
N VAL A 169 -2.34 23.31 10.56
CA VAL A 169 -1.01 22.79 10.24
C VAL A 169 -0.76 23.02 8.76
N GLY A 170 0.21 23.88 8.43
CA GLY A 170 0.55 24.24 7.04
C GLY A 170 0.08 25.63 6.58
N ARG A 171 -0.68 26.37 7.39
CA ARG A 171 -0.86 27.83 7.18
C ARG A 171 0.41 28.55 7.65
N LYS A 172 1.32 28.84 6.72
CA LYS A 172 2.32 29.90 6.85
C LYS A 172 1.83 31.15 6.15
#